data_AF-A0A3C0E9G3-F1
#
_entry.id   AF-A0A3C0E9G3-F1
#
_cell.length_a   1.000
_cell.length_b   1.000
_cell.length_c   1.000
_cell.angle_alpha   90.00
_cell.angle_beta   90.00
_cell.angle_gamma   90.00
#
_symmetry.space_group_name_H-M   'P 1'
#
loop_
_entity.id
_entity.type
_entity.pdbx_description
1 polymer ?
#
loop_
_entity_poly.entity_id
_entity_poly.type
_entity_poly.pdbx_seq_one_letter_code
_entity_poly.pdbx_strand_id
1 'polypeptide(L)'
;VLTGTQLGTYGFDLPGMTLTGLLERILAETTVPRIRVSSLQPQEITPQLLELWQDARLCRHFHVPLQSGSNRILEQMRRRYTIGLFAEKVGLVRRSVSGC
;
A
#
# COMPACT_ATOMS: atom_id res chain seq x y z
N VAL A 1 12.59 5.47 4.37
CA VAL A 1 11.60 4.35 4.32
C VAL A 1 10.45 4.74 5.23
N LEU A 2 9.21 4.66 4.77
CA LEU A 2 8.02 4.92 5.58
C LEU A 2 7.55 3.63 6.25
N THR A 3 7.49 3.65 7.57
CA THR A 3 7.17 2.49 8.42
C THR A 3 6.12 2.85 9.46
N GLY A 4 5.40 1.83 9.93
CA GLY A 4 4.38 1.93 10.96
C GLY A 4 3.83 0.54 11.30
N THR A 5 3.12 0.44 12.43
CA THR A 5 2.45 -0.81 12.83
C THR A 5 1.30 -1.16 11.88
N GLN A 6 0.53 -0.14 11.47
CA GLN A 6 -0.50 -0.23 10.45
C GLN A 6 -0.43 1.01 9.55
N LEU A 7 0.42 0.94 8.52
CA LEU A 7 0.79 2.13 7.75
C LEU A 7 -0.37 2.74 6.95
N GLY A 8 -1.24 1.92 6.34
CA GLY A 8 -2.36 2.46 5.57
C GLY A 8 -3.50 3.04 6.40
N THR A 9 -3.45 2.96 7.74
CA THR A 9 -4.34 3.74 8.62
C THR A 9 -3.75 5.07 9.03
N TYR A 10 -2.61 5.49 8.44
CA TYR A 10 -2.10 6.84 8.65
C TYR A 10 -3.19 7.87 8.32
N GLY A 11 -3.42 8.79 9.25
CA GLY A 11 -4.50 9.77 9.15
C GLY A 11 -5.76 9.43 9.95
N PHE A 12 -5.83 8.25 10.59
CA PHE A 12 -6.97 7.85 11.41
C PHE A 12 -7.33 8.87 12.51
N ASP A 13 -6.32 9.46 13.14
CA ASP A 13 -6.41 10.47 14.19
C ASP A 13 -6.11 11.90 13.70
N LEU A 14 -5.90 12.08 12.40
CA LEU A 14 -5.55 13.37 11.78
C LEU A 14 -6.59 13.73 10.71
N PRO A 15 -7.57 14.59 11.04
CA PRO A 15 -8.63 14.97 10.12
C PRO A 15 -8.10 15.47 8.77
N GLY A 16 -8.62 14.91 7.68
CA GLY A 16 -8.25 15.29 6.31
C GLY A 16 -6.91 14.72 5.82
N MET A 17 -6.21 13.91 6.60
CA MET A 17 -4.95 13.28 6.20
C MET A 17 -5.16 11.81 5.82
N THR A 18 -4.42 11.32 4.83
CA THR A 18 -4.37 9.91 4.44
C THR A 18 -2.93 9.51 4.13
N LEU A 19 -2.63 8.20 4.06
CA LEU A 19 -1.32 7.75 3.60
C LEU A 19 -1.00 8.26 2.18
N THR A 20 -1.99 8.23 1.27
CA THR A 20 -1.84 8.76 -0.09
C THR A 20 -1.50 10.24 -0.06
N GLY A 21 -2.25 11.04 0.71
CA GLY A 21 -1.98 12.47 0.87
C GLY A 21 -0.61 12.77 1.49
N LEU A 22 -0.16 11.96 2.46
CA LEU A 22 1.20 12.08 2.99
C LEU A 22 2.26 11.85 1.90
N LEU A 23 2.09 10.81 1.08
CA LEU A 23 3.00 10.50 -0.01
C LEU A 23 3.03 11.63 -1.06
N GLU A 24 1.86 12.14 -1.47
CA GLU A 24 1.75 13.29 -2.37
C GLU A 24 2.54 14.49 -1.85
N ARG A 25 2.37 14.82 -0.57
CA ARG A 25 3.09 15.93 0.08
C ARG A 25 4.60 15.67 0.16
N ILE A 26 5.04 14.46 0.50
CA ILE A 26 6.47 14.12 0.50
C ILE A 26 7.06 14.30 -0.91
N LEU A 27 6.34 13.86 -1.95
CA LEU A 27 6.78 14.00 -3.33
C LEU A 27 6.84 15.48 -3.75
N ALA A 28 5.85 16.29 -3.37
CA ALA A 28 5.78 17.70 -3.76
C ALA A 28 6.73 18.61 -2.94
N GLU A 29 6.85 18.38 -1.64
CA GLU A 29 7.48 19.31 -0.68
C GLU A 29 8.91 18.92 -0.32
N THR A 30 9.42 17.77 -0.77
CA THR A 30 10.75 17.29 -0.40
C THR A 30 11.57 16.79 -1.60
N THR A 31 12.89 16.80 -1.45
CA THR A 31 13.86 16.32 -2.44
C THR A 31 14.40 14.92 -2.14
N VAL A 32 13.75 14.17 -1.23
CA VAL A 32 14.21 12.84 -0.82
C VAL A 32 14.27 11.93 -2.05
N PRO A 33 15.45 11.40 -2.43
CA PRO A 33 15.64 10.80 -3.75
C PRO A 33 15.02 9.40 -3.88
N ARG A 34 14.73 8.74 -2.75
CA ARG A 34 14.21 7.37 -2.75
C ARG A 34 13.27 7.14 -1.59
N ILE A 35 12.04 6.74 -1.91
CA ILE A 35 10.95 6.51 -0.97
C ILE A 35 10.51 5.06 -1.12
N ARG A 36 10.49 4.34 0.01
CA ARG A 36 9.99 2.97 0.10
C ARG A 36 8.87 2.96 1.12
N VAL A 37 7.72 2.43 0.71
CA VAL A 37 6.57 2.17 1.58
C VAL A 37 6.71 0.74 2.11
N SER A 38 6.54 0.57 3.42
CA SER A 38 6.59 -0.75 4.06
C SER A 38 5.23 -1.48 3.94
N SER A 39 4.84 -2.26 4.95
CA SER A 39 3.69 -3.16 4.90
C SER A 39 2.38 -2.45 4.59
N LEU A 40 1.76 -2.83 3.46
CA LEU A 40 0.41 -2.43 3.09
C LEU A 40 -0.53 -3.64 3.17
N GLN A 41 -1.75 -3.42 3.62
CA GLN A 41 -2.82 -4.41 3.56
C GLN A 41 -3.49 -4.36 2.17
N PRO A 42 -4.08 -5.46 1.69
CA PRO A 42 -4.70 -5.50 0.37
C PRO A 42 -5.74 -4.39 0.13
N GLN A 43 -6.57 -4.09 1.13
CA GLN A 43 -7.59 -3.04 1.01
C GLN A 43 -7.03 -1.62 0.88
N GLU A 44 -5.77 -1.40 1.28
CA GLU A 44 -5.10 -0.09 1.18
C GLU A 44 -4.57 0.17 -0.25
N ILE A 45 -4.51 -0.88 -1.08
CA ILE A 45 -4.07 -0.78 -2.47
C ILE A 45 -5.24 -0.29 -3.32
N THR A 46 -5.22 1.00 -3.64
CA THR A 46 -6.21 1.67 -4.50
C THR A 46 -5.54 2.18 -5.77
N PRO A 47 -6.30 2.35 -6.88
CA PRO A 47 -5.77 2.99 -8.08
C PRO A 47 -5.10 4.34 -7.79
N GLN A 48 -5.72 5.16 -6.96
CA GLN A 48 -5.23 6.49 -6.57
C GLN A 48 -3.88 6.41 -5.84
N LEU A 49 -3.69 5.43 -4.96
CA LEU A 49 -2.38 5.21 -4.32
C LEU A 49 -1.32 4.81 -5.35
N LEU A 50 -1.68 3.94 -6.31
CA LEU A 50 -0.76 3.42 -7.31
C LEU A 50 -0.37 4.45 -8.38
N GLU A 51 -1.20 5.45 -8.65
CA GLU A 51 -0.86 6.57 -9.53
C GLU A 51 0.40 7.31 -9.09
N LEU A 52 0.69 7.34 -7.78
CA LEU A 52 1.91 7.95 -7.25
C LEU A 52 3.19 7.26 -7.74
N TRP A 53 3.12 5.97 -8.09
CA TRP A 53 4.28 5.21 -8.59
C TRP A 53 4.73 5.58 -10.01
N GLN A 54 4.11 6.59 -10.64
CA GLN A 54 4.68 7.28 -11.79
C GLN A 54 5.94 8.09 -11.41
N ASP A 55 6.08 8.52 -10.15
CA ASP A 55 7.30 9.17 -9.67
C ASP A 55 8.40 8.13 -9.42
N ALA A 56 9.54 8.30 -10.12
CA ALA A 56 10.67 7.38 -10.07
C ALA A 56 11.33 7.25 -8.68
N ARG A 57 11.07 8.20 -7.76
CA ARG A 57 11.56 8.13 -6.37
C ARG A 57 10.85 7.06 -5.57
N LEU A 58 9.61 6.70 -5.93
CA LEU A 58 8.89 5.60 -5.29
C LEU A 58 9.42 4.26 -5.78
N CYS A 59 9.92 3.46 -4.84
CA CYS A 59 10.46 2.14 -5.16
C CYS A 59 9.36 1.22 -5.68
N ARG A 60 9.59 0.60 -6.84
CA ARG A 60 8.77 -0.48 -7.43
C ARG A 60 8.91 -1.78 -6.64
N HIS A 61 8.47 -1.75 -5.39
CA HIS A 61 8.50 -2.83 -4.43
C HIS A 61 7.32 -2.66 -3.48
N PHE A 62 6.38 -3.59 -3.51
CA PHE A 62 5.20 -3.58 -2.65
C PHE A 62 5.31 -4.70 -1.61
N HIS A 63 5.35 -4.31 -0.33
CA HIS A 63 5.31 -5.27 0.77
C HIS A 63 3.85 -5.54 1.17
N VAL A 64 3.26 -6.58 0.58
CA VAL A 64 1.84 -6.93 0.80
C VAL A 64 1.76 -8.36 1.37
N PRO A 65 1.63 -8.53 2.69
CA PRO A 65 1.70 -9.85 3.28
C PRO A 65 0.34 -10.56 3.22
N LEU A 66 0.27 -11.70 2.52
CA LEU A 66 -0.93 -12.54 2.40
C LEU A 66 -1.32 -13.20 3.73
N GLN A 67 -0.36 -13.48 4.62
CA GLN A 67 -0.53 -14.18 5.90
C GLN A 67 -0.91 -15.67 5.78
N SER A 68 -1.92 -16.01 4.98
CA SER A 68 -2.34 -17.38 4.73
C SER A 68 -3.03 -17.55 3.38
N GLY A 69 -2.79 -18.69 2.72
CA GLY A 69 -3.46 -19.11 1.50
C GLY A 69 -4.82 -19.78 1.71
N SER A 70 -5.45 -19.64 2.89
CA SER A 70 -6.77 -20.21 3.20
C SER A 70 -7.70 -19.14 3.75
N ASN A 71 -8.85 -18.92 3.10
CA ASN A 71 -9.86 -17.97 3.58
C ASN A 71 -10.33 -18.30 5.00
N ARG A 72 -10.47 -19.59 5.33
CA ARG A 72 -10.82 -20.06 6.68
C ARG A 72 -9.76 -19.63 7.71
N ILE A 73 -8.48 -19.74 7.38
CA ILE A 73 -7.39 -19.33 8.28
C ILE A 73 -7.32 -17.80 8.37
N LEU A 74 -7.49 -17.07 7.26
CA LEU A 74 -7.54 -15.61 7.26
C LEU A 74 -8.63 -15.08 8.18
N GLU A 75 -9.82 -15.68 8.13
CA GLU A 75 -10.94 -15.37 9.02
C GLU A 75 -10.59 -15.66 10.49
N GLN A 76 -9.99 -16.81 10.79
CA GLN A 76 -9.51 -17.15 12.14
C GLN A 76 -8.44 -16.17 12.65
N MET A 77 -7.61 -15.61 11.76
CA MET A 77 -6.65 -14.55 12.05
C MET A 77 -7.28 -13.15 12.12
N ARG A 78 -8.61 -13.04 11.99
CA ARG A 78 -9.37 -11.78 11.95
C ARG A 78 -8.95 -10.84 10.81
N ARG A 79 -8.47 -11.39 9.70
CA ARG A 79 -8.18 -10.62 8.50
C ARG A 79 -9.48 -10.27 7.78
N ARG A 80 -9.62 -9.00 7.39
CA ARG A 80 -10.80 -8.48 6.68
C ARG A 80 -10.61 -8.51 5.15
N TYR A 81 -9.95 -9.55 4.65
CA TYR A 81 -9.75 -9.77 3.21
C TYR A 81 -9.72 -11.27 2.91
N THR A 82 -9.98 -11.62 1.65
CA THR A 82 -9.89 -12.98 1.13
C THR A 82 -8.65 -13.13 0.24
N ILE A 83 -8.30 -14.38 -0.09
CA ILE A 83 -7.27 -14.67 -1.10
C ILE A 83 -7.63 -14.05 -2.44
N GLY A 84 -8.93 -14.05 -2.80
CA GLY A 84 -9.44 -13.44 -4.02
C GLY A 84 -9.15 -11.94 -4.08
N LEU A 85 -9.47 -11.21 -3.00
CA LEU A 85 -9.15 -9.78 -2.90
C LEU A 85 -7.63 -9.55 -2.95
N PHE A 86 -6.84 -10.37 -2.26
CA PHE A 86 -5.37 -10.26 -2.34
C PHE A 86 -4.88 -10.42 -3.79
N ALA A 87 -5.32 -11.45 -4.50
CA ALA A 87 -4.92 -11.72 -5.87
C ALA A 87 -5.35 -10.59 -6.82
N GLU A 88 -6.57 -10.06 -6.64
CA GLU A 88 -7.06 -8.89 -7.38
C GLU A 88 -6.14 -7.68 -7.20
N LYS A 89 -5.76 -7.38 -5.96
CA LYS A 89 -4.93 -6.21 -5.62
C LYS A 89 -3.49 -6.35 -6.09
N VAL A 90 -2.89 -7.53 -5.99
CA VAL A 90 -1.57 -7.80 -6.60
C VAL A 90 -1.65 -7.70 -8.12
N GLY A 91 -2.72 -8.20 -8.73
CA GLY A 91 -2.98 -8.05 -10.16
C GLY A 91 -3.09 -6.58 -10.57
N LEU A 92 -3.76 -5.76 -9.76
CA LEU A 92 -3.86 -4.32 -9.97
C LEU A 92 -2.47 -3.66 -9.93
N VAL A 93 -1.64 -3.96 -8.93
CA VAL A 93 -0.25 -3.46 -8.83
C VAL A 93 0.54 -3.76 -10.10
N ARG A 94 0.53 -5.02 -10.56
CA ARG A 94 1.28 -5.44 -11.76
C ARG A 94 0.85 -4.73 -13.04
N ARG A 95 -0.44 -4.39 -13.15
CA ARG A 95 -0.97 -3.65 -14.32
C ARG A 95 -0.68 -2.16 -14.25
N SER A 96 -0.73 -1.57 -13.06
CA SER A 96 -0.59 -0.12 -12.87
C SER A 96 0.87 0.34 -12.75
N VAL A 97 1.76 -0.51 -12.23
CA VAL A 97 3.17 -0.18 -12.00
C VAL A 97 4.04 -1.09 -12.85
N SER A 98 4.58 -0.56 -13.96
CA SER A 98 5.46 -1.32 -14.84
C SER A 98 6.71 -1.82 -14.10
N GLY A 99 7.13 -3.06 -14.33
CA GLY A 99 8.33 -3.63 -13.70
C GLY A 99 8.15 -4.09 -12.23
N CYS A 100 6.91 -4.29 -11.78
CA CYS A 100 6.52 -4.96 -10.53
C CYS A 100 5.84 -6.31 -10.80
#